data_AF-A0A7S2JZ00-F1
#
_entry.id   AF-A0A7S2JZ00-F1
#
_cell.length_a   1.000
_cell.length_b   1.000
_cell.length_c   1.000
_cell.angle_alpha   90.00
_cell.angle_beta   90.00
_cell.angle_gamma   90.00
#
_symmetry.space_group_name_H-M   'P 1'
#
loop_
_entity.id
_entity.type
_entity.pdbx_description
1 polymer ?
#
loop_
_entity_poly.entity_id
_entity_poly.type
_entity_poly.pdbx_seq_one_letter_code
_entity_poly.pdbx_strand_id
1 'polypeptide(L)'
;QAILAQAALANPASSPCANAQVVVPMSAGGAQAQNAKAGLAELEMKMATEANSVFDGVLDLNVTMTDLGGRWDGLMKLRSRILVMYGVPADQAQPPGGHFPPMPPDAASILQEIMAWQGPQGANGGGLEGDFKSKLQTEVCKRSKRSLTKGELVYTVAQDESGKGYIASVHGLTEGLLQQQYWSTEPVSGKRAAEHEAAKVALQAEFGQAVSGKGAGVKRKAPSTAGPAVALAANGEPGHDPKTRLMKASQLLLGRPVTKGEVVYATSPVEGSGGKQQVSVASIPAHDPSASWQGEPADTLKQAENNAAEVACAALADTLAALEEQRKAKKARQAKEQIEKRKAKKDAAGLAGQEAGASAFVS
;
A
#
# COMPACT_ATOMS: atom_id res chain seq x y z
N GLN A 1 10.98 15.26 65.65
CA GLN A 1 11.26 16.55 64.98
C GLN A 1 10.82 16.37 63.53
N ALA A 2 9.53 16.58 63.23
CA ALA A 2 8.97 17.84 62.71
C ALA A 2 9.70 18.24 61.40
N ILE A 3 9.07 18.29 60.23
CA ILE A 3 7.95 19.18 59.88
C ILE A 3 7.12 18.56 58.72
N LEU A 4 5.80 18.55 58.93
CA LEU A 4 4.73 18.23 57.99
C LEU A 4 4.15 19.59 57.53
N ALA A 5 4.16 19.89 56.23
CA ALA A 5 3.55 21.11 55.70
C ALA A 5 2.44 20.75 54.71
N GLN A 6 1.21 21.00 55.14
CA GLN A 6 -0.03 20.96 54.38
C GLN A 6 -0.08 22.11 53.37
N ALA A 7 -0.49 21.83 52.13
CA ALA A 7 -1.00 22.84 51.21
C ALA A 7 -2.39 22.40 50.75
N ALA A 8 -3.40 22.98 51.41
CA ALA A 8 -4.79 22.94 50.99
C ALA A 8 -5.01 24.02 49.92
N LEU A 9 -5.49 23.61 48.74
CA LEU A 9 -6.03 24.53 47.74
C LEU A 9 -7.49 24.17 47.48
N ALA A 10 -8.29 25.24 47.50
CA ALA A 10 -9.74 25.25 47.55
C ALA A 10 -10.38 24.76 46.25
N ASN A 11 -11.48 24.02 46.41
CA ASN A 11 -12.40 23.61 45.36
C ASN A 11 -13.50 24.69 45.23
N PRO A 12 -13.65 25.38 44.08
CA PRO A 12 -14.79 26.26 43.87
C PRO A 12 -16.06 25.48 43.49
N ALA A 13 -17.16 25.93 44.09
CA ALA A 13 -18.52 25.41 44.00
C ALA A 13 -19.00 25.07 42.58
N SER A 14 -19.52 23.86 42.42
CA SER A 14 -20.31 23.42 41.27
C SER A 14 -21.76 23.91 41.40
N SER A 15 -22.20 24.73 40.45
CA SER A 15 -23.59 25.16 40.29
C SER A 15 -24.53 23.99 39.94
N PRO A 16 -25.76 23.95 40.45
CA PRO A 16 -26.76 22.96 40.09
C PRO A 16 -27.45 23.34 38.77
N CYS A 17 -27.14 22.64 37.68
CA CYS A 17 -27.97 22.69 36.47
C CYS A 17 -29.23 21.85 36.70
N ALA A 18 -30.38 22.53 36.60
CA ALA A 18 -31.71 21.94 36.68
C ALA A 18 -31.90 20.82 35.64
N ASN A 19 -32.22 19.63 36.14
CA ASN A 19 -32.50 18.45 35.33
C ASN A 19 -33.98 18.50 34.91
N ALA A 20 -34.26 18.90 33.67
CA ALA A 20 -35.59 18.83 33.08
C ALA A 20 -35.89 17.37 32.71
N GLN A 21 -36.65 16.67 33.56
CA GLN A 21 -37.20 15.36 33.24
C GLN A 21 -38.25 15.49 32.14
N VAL A 22 -37.88 15.12 30.92
CA VAL A 22 -38.82 14.86 29.83
C VAL A 22 -39.37 13.45 30.03
N VAL A 23 -40.62 13.36 30.50
CA VAL A 23 -41.38 12.11 30.60
C VAL A 23 -41.83 11.73 29.20
N VAL A 24 -41.17 10.74 28.59
CA VAL A 24 -41.57 10.14 27.31
C VAL A 24 -42.58 9.02 27.59
N PRO A 25 -43.73 8.96 26.89
CA PRO A 25 -44.74 7.93 27.11
C PRO A 25 -44.22 6.54 26.74
N MET A 26 -44.25 5.63 27.72
CA MET A 26 -43.93 4.21 27.52
C MET A 26 -45.05 3.52 26.73
N SER A 27 -44.78 3.28 25.45
CA SER A 27 -45.56 2.40 24.57
C SER A 27 -45.23 0.93 24.87
N ALA A 28 -46.27 0.11 25.04
CA ALA A 28 -46.18 -1.32 25.32
C ALA A 28 -45.73 -2.12 24.08
N GLY A 29 -44.42 -2.28 23.90
CA GLY A 29 -43.79 -3.04 22.81
C GLY A 29 -42.83 -4.15 23.29
N GLY A 30 -43.20 -4.89 24.35
CA GLY A 30 -42.28 -5.75 25.12
C GLY A 30 -41.62 -6.93 24.38
N ALA A 31 -42.17 -7.40 23.26
CA ALA A 31 -41.63 -8.58 22.56
C ALA A 31 -40.55 -8.25 21.50
N GLN A 32 -40.57 -7.06 20.89
CA GLN A 32 -39.57 -6.66 19.89
C GLN A 32 -38.26 -6.19 20.53
N ALA A 33 -38.30 -5.71 21.78
CA ALA A 33 -37.13 -5.20 22.49
C ALA A 33 -36.13 -6.29 22.91
N GLN A 34 -36.58 -7.53 23.12
CA GLN A 34 -35.69 -8.63 23.54
C GLN A 34 -34.82 -9.16 22.39
N ASN A 35 -35.35 -9.20 21.16
CA ASN A 35 -34.59 -9.66 19.99
C ASN A 35 -33.49 -8.67 19.57
N ALA A 36 -33.72 -7.37 19.78
CA ALA A 36 -32.71 -6.33 19.54
C ALA A 36 -31.50 -6.44 20.50
N LYS A 37 -31.71 -6.90 21.74
CA LYS A 37 -30.65 -7.07 22.74
C LYS A 37 -29.74 -8.27 22.44
N ALA A 38 -30.29 -9.37 21.92
CA ALA A 38 -29.50 -10.54 21.53
C ALA A 38 -28.52 -10.21 20.39
N GLY A 39 -28.96 -9.41 19.41
CA GLY A 39 -28.09 -8.96 18.31
C GLY A 39 -27.00 -7.98 18.73
N LEU A 40 -27.20 -7.23 19.82
CA LEU A 40 -26.22 -6.25 20.31
C LEU A 40 -24.96 -6.94 20.85
N ALA A 41 -25.13 -7.95 21.70
CA ALA A 41 -24.01 -8.69 22.30
C ALA A 41 -23.13 -9.38 21.23
N GLU A 42 -23.75 -9.89 20.17
CA GLU A 42 -23.03 -10.48 19.03
C GLU A 42 -22.19 -9.44 18.27
N LEU A 43 -22.76 -8.24 18.04
CA LEU A 43 -22.04 -7.15 17.37
C LEU A 43 -20.86 -6.64 18.20
N GLU A 44 -21.00 -6.56 19.53
CA GLU A 44 -19.92 -6.19 20.43
C GLU A 44 -18.77 -7.20 20.41
N MET A 45 -19.09 -8.50 20.47
CA MET A 45 -18.09 -9.57 20.36
C MET A 45 -17.37 -9.51 19.01
N LYS A 46 -18.10 -9.22 17.94
CA LYS A 46 -17.53 -9.05 16.60
C LYS A 46 -16.61 -7.82 16.51
N MET A 47 -17.01 -6.71 17.13
CA MET A 47 -16.17 -5.50 17.21
C MET A 47 -14.87 -5.77 17.96
N ALA A 48 -14.91 -6.50 19.08
CA ALA A 48 -13.70 -6.89 19.81
C ALA A 48 -12.76 -7.76 18.96
N THR A 49 -13.32 -8.69 18.19
CA THR A 49 -12.54 -9.57 17.29
C THR A 49 -11.86 -8.78 16.17
N GLU A 50 -12.58 -7.85 15.53
CA GLU A 50 -12.03 -6.98 14.48
C GLU A 50 -10.99 -5.99 15.03
N ALA A 51 -11.18 -5.50 16.26
CA ALA A 51 -10.21 -4.62 16.91
C ALA A 51 -8.87 -5.33 17.14
N ASN A 52 -8.90 -6.59 17.58
CA ASN A 52 -7.69 -7.42 17.70
C ASN A 52 -7.05 -7.68 16.33
N SER A 53 -7.85 -7.95 15.30
CA SER A 53 -7.35 -8.16 13.91
C SER A 53 -6.66 -6.92 13.33
N VAL A 54 -7.15 -5.71 13.65
CA VAL A 54 -6.47 -4.45 13.32
C VAL A 54 -5.17 -4.33 14.11
N PHE A 55 -5.20 -4.54 15.43
CA PHE A 55 -4.00 -4.46 16.28
C PHE A 55 -2.89 -5.41 15.81
N ASP A 56 -3.23 -6.67 15.55
CA ASP A 56 -2.30 -7.66 15.00
C ASP A 56 -1.78 -7.25 13.61
N GLY A 57 -2.65 -6.66 12.78
CA GLY A 57 -2.27 -6.13 11.47
C GLY A 57 -1.32 -4.92 11.53
N VAL A 58 -1.40 -4.09 12.57
CA VAL A 58 -0.44 -2.99 12.81
C VAL A 58 0.93 -3.55 13.19
N LEU A 59 0.97 -4.66 13.91
CA LEU A 59 2.21 -5.30 14.34
C LEU A 59 2.84 -6.18 13.25
N ASP A 60 2.05 -6.68 12.30
CA ASP A 60 2.55 -7.49 11.18
C ASP A 60 3.04 -6.62 10.01
N LEU A 61 4.37 -6.47 9.91
CA LEU A 61 5.05 -5.74 8.84
C LEU A 61 4.78 -6.30 7.42
N ASN A 62 4.21 -7.49 7.29
CA ASN A 62 3.83 -8.07 5.99
C ASN A 62 2.43 -7.64 5.54
N VAL A 63 1.63 -7.03 6.40
CA VAL A 63 0.32 -6.49 6.05
C VAL A 63 0.51 -5.15 5.35
N THR A 64 -0.07 -5.00 4.16
CA THR A 64 0.03 -3.74 3.43
C THR A 64 -0.83 -2.66 4.08
N MET A 65 -0.43 -1.39 3.96
CA MET A 65 -1.26 -0.26 4.46
C MET A 65 -2.67 -0.25 3.86
N THR A 66 -2.82 -0.76 2.64
CA THR A 66 -4.13 -0.90 1.98
C THR A 66 -5.01 -1.93 2.69
N ASP A 67 -4.45 -3.10 3.04
CA ASP A 67 -5.18 -4.14 3.77
C ASP A 67 -5.53 -3.66 5.19
N LEU A 68 -4.60 -2.96 5.84
CA LEU A 68 -4.82 -2.39 7.17
C LEU A 68 -5.94 -1.32 7.15
N GLY A 69 -5.95 -0.46 6.13
CA GLY A 69 -7.03 0.51 5.92
C GLY A 69 -8.39 -0.16 5.74
N GLY A 70 -8.44 -1.25 4.96
CA GLY A 70 -9.67 -2.03 4.80
C GLY A 70 -10.20 -2.65 6.11
N ARG A 71 -9.31 -3.15 6.97
CA ARG A 71 -9.67 -3.67 8.31
C ARG A 71 -10.20 -2.56 9.22
N TRP A 72 -9.53 -1.41 9.24
CA TRP A 72 -9.94 -0.24 10.02
C TRP A 72 -11.33 0.27 9.62
N ASP A 73 -11.61 0.37 8.31
CA ASP A 73 -12.92 0.78 7.80
C ASP A 73 -14.03 -0.20 8.21
N GLY A 74 -13.71 -1.50 8.23
CA GLY A 74 -14.61 -2.55 8.73
C GLY A 74 -14.96 -2.36 10.20
N LEU A 75 -13.94 -2.13 11.04
CA LEU A 75 -14.10 -1.86 12.47
C LEU A 75 -14.95 -0.61 12.72
N MET A 76 -14.70 0.48 11.99
CA MET A 76 -15.46 1.73 12.14
C MET A 76 -16.93 1.58 11.74
N LYS A 77 -17.24 0.79 10.70
CA LYS A 77 -18.63 0.48 10.33
C LYS A 77 -19.37 -0.31 11.42
N LEU A 78 -18.68 -1.26 12.08
CA LEU A 78 -19.25 -1.99 13.22
C LEU A 78 -19.52 -1.06 14.40
N ARG A 79 -18.57 -0.17 14.71
CA ARG A 79 -18.75 0.85 15.74
C ARG A 79 -19.97 1.73 15.47
N SER A 80 -20.13 2.24 14.24
CA SER A 80 -21.30 3.06 13.87
C SER A 80 -22.61 2.30 14.05
N ARG A 81 -22.66 1.01 13.68
CA ARG A 81 -23.87 0.19 13.85
C ARG A 81 -24.21 -0.02 15.33
N ILE A 82 -23.22 -0.29 16.17
CA ILE A 82 -23.41 -0.45 17.61
C ILE A 82 -23.94 0.86 18.22
N LEU A 83 -23.36 2.01 17.87
CA LEU A 83 -23.81 3.32 18.35
C LEU A 83 -25.27 3.61 18.00
N VAL A 84 -25.69 3.29 16.76
CA VAL A 84 -27.10 3.42 16.35
C VAL A 84 -28.01 2.54 17.21
N MET A 85 -27.59 1.32 17.56
CA MET A 85 -28.37 0.45 18.46
C MET A 85 -28.42 0.96 19.91
N TYR A 86 -27.41 1.70 20.36
CA TYR A 86 -27.41 2.41 21.64
C TYR A 86 -28.23 3.71 21.62
N GLY A 87 -28.90 4.04 20.51
CA GLY A 87 -29.75 5.22 20.38
C GLY A 87 -28.99 6.50 20.02
N VAL A 88 -27.71 6.39 19.63
CA VAL A 88 -26.96 7.53 19.10
C VAL A 88 -27.45 7.78 17.66
N PRO A 89 -27.84 9.02 17.31
CA PRO A 89 -28.28 9.35 15.96
C PRO A 89 -27.24 8.95 14.90
N ALA A 90 -27.69 8.42 13.77
CA ALA A 90 -26.81 7.93 12.71
C ALA A 90 -25.79 8.98 12.24
N ASP A 91 -26.19 10.26 12.25
CA ASP A 91 -25.34 11.40 11.87
C ASP A 91 -24.18 11.63 12.85
N GLN A 92 -24.36 11.27 14.13
CA GLN A 92 -23.31 11.32 15.15
C GLN A 92 -22.51 10.01 15.24
N ALA A 93 -23.10 8.91 14.76
CA ALA A 93 -22.48 7.59 14.77
C ALA A 93 -21.52 7.35 13.60
N GLN A 94 -21.63 8.11 12.51
CA GLN A 94 -20.66 8.07 11.43
C GLN A 94 -19.28 8.48 11.96
N PRO A 95 -18.19 7.76 11.60
CA PRO A 95 -16.86 8.25 11.89
C PRO A 95 -16.74 9.64 11.28
N PRO A 96 -16.16 10.63 11.99
CA PRO A 96 -16.03 11.99 11.47
C PRO A 96 -15.36 11.90 10.10
N GLY A 97 -16.15 12.08 9.04
CA GLY A 97 -15.73 11.83 7.68
C GLY A 97 -14.73 12.91 7.28
N GLY A 98 -13.46 12.73 7.63
CA GLY A 98 -12.39 13.69 7.30
C GLY A 98 -12.64 15.14 7.72
N HIS A 99 -13.67 15.45 8.51
CA HIS A 99 -13.97 16.80 8.96
C HIS A 99 -13.12 17.08 10.19
N PHE A 100 -11.89 17.50 9.92
CA PHE A 100 -11.07 18.20 10.89
C PHE A 100 -11.89 19.36 11.50
N PRO A 101 -11.69 19.69 12.80
CA PRO A 101 -12.28 20.89 13.39
C PRO A 101 -11.96 22.10 12.49
N PRO A 102 -12.85 23.10 12.39
CA PRO A 102 -12.63 24.27 11.54
C PRO A 102 -11.28 24.87 11.90
N MET A 103 -10.33 24.75 10.98
CA MET A 103 -9.00 25.33 11.15
C MET A 103 -9.14 26.85 11.26
N PRO A 104 -8.22 27.51 11.99
CA PRO A 104 -8.15 28.96 11.99
C PRO A 104 -8.14 29.48 10.54
N PRO A 105 -8.76 30.64 10.27
CA PRO A 105 -8.99 31.15 8.90
C PRO A 105 -7.71 31.25 8.06
N ASP A 106 -6.54 31.36 8.70
CA ASP A 106 -5.24 31.45 8.03
C ASP A 106 -4.68 30.10 7.52
N ALA A 107 -5.22 28.98 7.98
CA ALA A 107 -4.82 27.64 7.53
C ALA A 107 -5.77 27.05 6.48
N ALA A 108 -6.94 27.66 6.25
CA ALA A 108 -7.92 27.23 5.26
C ALA A 108 -7.39 27.39 3.81
N SER A 109 -6.57 28.40 3.54
CA SER A 109 -5.89 28.60 2.25
C SER A 109 -4.91 27.46 1.94
N ILE A 110 -4.16 27.02 2.94
CA ILE A 110 -3.17 25.94 2.82
C ILE A 110 -3.85 24.57 2.67
N LEU A 111 -4.97 24.32 3.36
CA LEU A 111 -5.67 23.04 3.28
C LEU A 111 -6.50 22.87 1.99
N GLN A 112 -7.07 23.95 1.45
CA GLN A 112 -7.80 23.91 0.18
C GLN A 112 -6.87 23.61 -1.00
N GLU A 113 -5.61 24.04 -0.91
CA GLU A 113 -4.54 23.70 -1.87
C GLU A 113 -4.03 22.25 -1.71
N ILE A 114 -3.99 21.73 -0.48
CA ILE A 114 -3.58 20.34 -0.18
C ILE A 114 -4.67 19.30 -0.51
N MET A 115 -5.96 19.60 -0.25
CA MET A 115 -7.08 18.69 -0.50
C MET A 115 -7.48 18.59 -1.98
N ALA A 116 -7.23 19.63 -2.79
CA ALA A 116 -7.37 19.54 -4.24
C ALA A 116 -6.37 18.54 -4.89
N TRP A 117 -5.34 18.12 -4.15
CA TRP A 117 -4.23 17.31 -4.64
C TRP A 117 -4.31 15.80 -4.32
N GLN A 118 -5.13 15.38 -3.35
CA GLN A 118 -5.40 13.97 -3.06
C GLN A 118 -6.81 13.58 -3.54
N GLY A 119 -6.98 13.56 -4.86
CA GLY A 119 -8.10 12.83 -5.46
C GLY A 119 -8.06 11.34 -5.06
N PRO A 120 -9.20 10.66 -4.96
CA PRO A 120 -9.26 9.27 -4.53
C PRO A 120 -8.43 8.40 -5.48
N GLN A 121 -7.34 7.82 -4.96
CA GLN A 121 -6.62 6.74 -5.62
C GLN A 121 -7.48 5.47 -5.58
N GLY A 122 -8.56 5.48 -6.36
CA GLY A 122 -9.34 4.29 -6.67
C GLY A 122 -8.53 3.40 -7.59
N ALA A 123 -8.21 2.20 -7.10
CA ALA A 123 -7.46 1.13 -7.78
C ALA A 123 -8.23 0.48 -8.94
N ASN A 124 -8.88 1.28 -9.79
CA ASN A 124 -9.60 0.79 -10.97
C ASN A 124 -9.46 1.79 -12.12
N GLY A 125 -8.34 1.70 -12.84
CA GLY A 125 -8.11 2.43 -14.07
C GLY A 125 -7.70 1.44 -15.16
N GLY A 126 -8.65 1.09 -16.03
CA GLY A 126 -8.37 0.38 -17.28
C GLY A 126 -7.29 1.11 -18.07
N GLY A 127 -6.55 0.38 -18.90
CA GLY A 127 -5.39 0.86 -19.66
C GLY A 127 -5.70 1.97 -20.65
N LEU A 128 -6.03 3.15 -20.15
CA LEU A 128 -6.13 4.39 -20.87
C LEU A 128 -4.70 4.80 -21.20
N GLU A 129 -4.33 4.59 -22.47
CA GLU A 129 -3.53 5.51 -23.26
C GLU A 129 -2.52 6.36 -22.46
N GLY A 130 -1.50 5.66 -21.95
CA GLY A 130 -0.25 6.13 -21.35
C GLY A 130 -0.24 7.47 -20.61
N ASP A 131 -0.06 7.43 -19.28
CA ASP A 131 0.08 8.60 -18.38
C ASP A 131 0.98 9.74 -18.93
N PHE A 132 0.38 10.67 -19.68
CA PHE A 132 1.08 11.83 -20.25
C PHE A 132 1.67 12.74 -19.16
N LYS A 133 1.06 12.78 -17.97
CA LYS A 133 1.59 13.51 -16.80
C LYS A 133 2.96 12.98 -16.37
N SER A 134 3.12 11.66 -16.24
CA SER A 134 4.40 11.04 -15.84
C SER A 134 5.47 11.20 -16.91
N LYS A 135 5.08 11.15 -18.20
CA LYS A 135 6.00 11.43 -19.32
C LYS A 135 6.47 12.88 -19.31
N LEU A 136 5.56 13.84 -19.14
CA LEU A 136 5.91 15.26 -19.03
C LEU A 136 6.88 15.49 -17.87
N GLN A 137 6.58 14.93 -16.69
CA GLN A 137 7.47 15.02 -15.54
C GLN A 137 8.86 14.45 -15.82
N THR A 138 8.94 13.30 -16.51
CA THR A 138 10.22 12.66 -16.86
C THR A 138 11.04 13.53 -17.81
N GLU A 139 10.42 14.10 -18.85
CA GLU A 139 11.12 14.96 -19.81
C GLU A 139 11.56 16.29 -19.19
N VAL A 140 10.73 16.87 -18.32
CA VAL A 140 11.10 18.07 -17.57
C VAL A 140 12.26 17.79 -16.59
N CYS A 141 12.27 16.65 -15.88
CA CYS A 141 13.41 16.22 -15.05
C CYS A 141 14.70 16.04 -15.86
N LYS A 142 14.60 15.44 -17.07
CA LYS A 142 15.76 15.30 -17.97
C LYS A 142 16.29 16.65 -18.43
N ARG A 143 15.39 17.57 -18.81
CA ARG A 143 15.75 18.92 -19.27
C ARG A 143 16.41 19.74 -18.15
N SER A 144 15.89 19.67 -16.94
CA SER A 144 16.40 20.42 -15.79
C SER A 144 17.62 19.77 -15.11
N LYS A 145 17.95 18.52 -15.48
CA LYS A 145 19.02 17.70 -14.86
C LYS A 145 18.91 17.59 -13.34
N ARG A 146 17.71 17.78 -12.80
CA ARG A 146 17.39 17.66 -11.37
C ARG A 146 16.06 16.93 -11.19
N SER A 147 15.88 16.32 -10.02
CA SER A 147 14.57 15.82 -9.62
C SER A 147 13.62 16.99 -9.40
N LEU A 148 12.45 16.94 -10.05
CA LEU A 148 11.37 17.90 -9.79
C LEU A 148 10.90 17.77 -8.34
N THR A 149 10.72 18.90 -7.67
CA THR A 149 10.11 18.94 -6.34
C THR A 149 8.58 18.99 -6.46
N LYS A 150 7.89 18.63 -5.38
CA LYS A 150 6.42 18.61 -5.35
C LYS A 150 5.89 20.04 -5.53
N GLY A 151 5.01 20.24 -6.52
CA GLY A 151 4.39 21.54 -6.80
C GLY A 151 5.05 22.37 -7.90
N GLU A 152 6.19 21.93 -8.46
CA GLU A 152 6.85 22.66 -9.55
C GLU A 152 6.08 22.64 -10.88
N LEU A 153 5.24 21.62 -11.09
CA LEU A 153 4.26 21.56 -12.18
C LEU A 153 2.86 21.66 -11.58
N VAL A 154 2.15 22.75 -11.91
CA VAL A 154 0.81 23.04 -11.40
C VAL A 154 -0.21 22.79 -12.50
N TYR A 155 -1.28 22.06 -12.15
CA TYR A 155 -2.41 21.78 -13.04
C TYR A 155 -3.64 22.49 -12.50
N THR A 156 -4.27 23.33 -13.32
CA THR A 156 -5.49 24.06 -12.96
C THR A 156 -6.61 23.58 -13.85
N VAL A 157 -7.68 23.03 -13.26
CA VAL A 157 -8.85 22.52 -13.99
C VAL A 157 -10.03 23.46 -13.81
N ALA A 158 -10.59 23.93 -14.91
CA ALA A 158 -11.82 24.71 -14.96
C ALA A 158 -12.93 23.92 -15.67
N GLN A 159 -14.18 24.13 -15.27
CA GLN A 159 -15.33 23.62 -16.01
C GLN A 159 -15.60 24.55 -17.20
N ASP A 160 -15.80 23.98 -18.38
CA ASP A 160 -16.13 24.76 -19.57
C ASP A 160 -17.47 25.48 -19.41
N GLU A 161 -17.63 26.65 -20.03
CA GLU A 161 -18.86 27.48 -19.93
C GLU A 161 -20.10 26.73 -20.41
N SER A 162 -19.92 25.78 -21.32
CA SER A 162 -20.98 24.90 -21.83
C SER A 162 -21.46 23.85 -20.80
N GLY A 163 -20.74 23.68 -19.69
CA GLY A 163 -21.00 22.69 -18.65
C GLY A 163 -20.75 21.24 -19.07
N LYS A 164 -20.34 20.99 -20.33
CA LYS A 164 -20.23 19.65 -20.94
C LYS A 164 -18.89 18.95 -20.68
N GLY A 165 -17.89 19.64 -20.17
CA GLY A 165 -16.57 19.06 -19.91
C GLY A 165 -15.66 19.93 -19.03
N TYR A 166 -14.44 19.44 -18.85
CA TYR A 166 -13.39 20.14 -18.13
C TYR A 166 -12.25 20.50 -19.07
N ILE A 167 -11.71 21.70 -18.90
CA ILE A 167 -10.49 22.18 -19.54
C ILE A 167 -9.42 22.31 -18.45
N ALA A 168 -8.22 21.84 -18.72
CA ALA A 168 -7.11 21.99 -17.79
C ALA A 168 -5.99 22.83 -18.41
N SER A 169 -5.26 23.53 -17.57
CA SER A 169 -4.00 24.16 -17.94
C SER A 169 -2.85 23.66 -17.07
N VAL A 170 -1.67 23.57 -17.67
CA VAL A 170 -0.42 23.20 -16.99
C VAL A 170 0.61 24.31 -17.15
N HIS A 171 1.24 24.70 -16.04
CA HIS A 171 2.34 25.66 -16.02
C HIS A 171 3.40 25.25 -15.00
N GLY A 172 4.63 25.71 -15.21
CA GLY A 172 5.74 25.53 -14.28
C GLY A 172 5.78 26.69 -13.28
N LEU A 173 5.95 26.39 -12.00
CA LEU A 173 6.07 27.43 -10.96
C LEU A 173 7.44 28.15 -11.01
N THR A 174 8.49 27.41 -11.38
CA THR A 174 9.83 27.95 -11.59
C THR A 174 10.03 28.33 -13.05
N GLU A 175 10.54 29.54 -13.28
CA GLU A 175 10.94 30.00 -14.61
C GLU A 175 11.90 28.99 -15.27
N GLY A 176 11.67 28.67 -16.55
CA GLY A 176 12.48 27.73 -17.33
C GLY A 176 12.03 26.26 -17.30
N LEU A 177 11.06 25.89 -16.46
CA LEU A 177 10.50 24.52 -16.45
C LEU A 177 9.62 24.23 -17.67
N LEU A 178 8.78 25.19 -18.07
CA LEU A 178 8.00 25.25 -19.31
C LEU A 178 8.16 26.67 -19.88
N GLN A 179 8.15 26.83 -21.20
CA GLN A 179 8.28 28.15 -21.86
C GLN A 179 7.01 28.97 -21.69
N GLN A 180 5.84 28.34 -21.62
CA GLN A 180 4.55 28.99 -21.44
C GLN A 180 3.54 28.06 -20.77
N GLN A 181 2.37 28.61 -20.44
CA GLN A 181 1.22 27.84 -19.97
C GLN A 181 0.55 27.14 -21.15
N TYR A 182 0.22 25.86 -20.98
CA TYR A 182 -0.44 25.05 -21.99
C TYR A 182 -1.84 24.67 -21.54
N TRP A 183 -2.80 24.76 -22.45
CA TRP A 183 -4.21 24.47 -22.22
C TRP A 183 -4.63 23.23 -23.00
N SER A 184 -5.57 22.44 -22.45
CA SER A 184 -6.22 21.37 -23.22
C SER A 184 -7.04 21.97 -24.36
N THR A 185 -7.01 21.33 -25.52
CA THR A 185 -7.65 21.84 -26.73
C THR A 185 -9.14 21.54 -26.78
N GLU A 186 -9.56 20.40 -26.20
CA GLU A 186 -10.94 19.95 -26.20
C GLU A 186 -11.46 19.81 -24.76
N PRO A 187 -12.75 20.09 -24.52
CA PRO A 187 -13.38 19.80 -23.25
C PRO A 187 -13.61 18.29 -23.12
N VAL A 188 -13.00 17.68 -22.10
CA VAL A 188 -13.10 16.22 -21.88
C VAL A 188 -13.93 15.86 -20.66
N SER A 189 -14.50 14.65 -20.70
CA SER A 189 -15.31 14.12 -19.61
C SER A 189 -14.42 13.70 -18.43
N GLY A 190 -14.31 14.60 -17.46
CA GLY A 190 -13.64 14.36 -16.18
C GLY A 190 -12.33 15.13 -16.00
N LYS A 191 -12.12 15.62 -14.78
CA LYS A 191 -10.96 16.45 -14.41
C LYS A 191 -9.62 15.80 -14.74
N ARG A 192 -9.48 14.49 -14.45
CA ARG A 192 -8.25 13.73 -14.71
C ARG A 192 -7.92 13.68 -16.20
N ALA A 193 -8.92 13.44 -17.06
CA ALA A 193 -8.70 13.40 -18.51
C ALA A 193 -8.20 14.76 -19.02
N ALA A 194 -8.77 15.86 -18.51
CA ALA A 194 -8.38 17.22 -18.91
C ALA A 194 -6.90 17.49 -18.57
N GLU A 195 -6.45 17.09 -17.39
CA GLU A 195 -5.05 17.22 -17.00
C GLU A 195 -4.10 16.40 -17.91
N HIS A 196 -4.51 15.19 -18.30
CA HIS A 196 -3.72 14.37 -19.23
C HIS A 196 -3.63 15.01 -20.61
N GLU A 197 -4.70 15.64 -21.10
CA GLU A 197 -4.70 16.34 -22.37
C GLU A 197 -3.83 17.60 -22.34
N ALA A 198 -3.93 18.41 -21.28
CA ALA A 198 -3.05 19.57 -21.09
C ALA A 198 -1.57 19.14 -21.05
N ALA A 199 -1.26 18.02 -20.36
CA ALA A 199 0.10 17.46 -20.34
C ALA A 199 0.56 16.96 -21.72
N LYS A 200 -0.35 16.42 -22.53
CA LYS A 200 -0.09 15.98 -23.90
C LYS A 200 0.23 17.17 -24.82
N VAL A 201 -0.53 18.26 -24.73
CA VAL A 201 -0.28 19.51 -25.47
C VAL A 201 1.08 20.10 -25.09
N ALA A 202 1.37 20.18 -23.78
CA ALA A 202 2.67 20.65 -23.30
C ALA A 202 3.84 19.78 -23.81
N LEU A 203 3.70 18.45 -23.77
CA LEU A 203 4.69 17.52 -24.31
C LEU A 203 4.93 17.73 -25.80
N GLN A 204 3.88 17.93 -26.59
CA GLN A 204 3.98 18.13 -28.04
C GLN A 204 4.65 19.46 -28.39
N ALA A 205 4.33 20.53 -27.67
CA ALA A 205 4.87 21.86 -27.94
C ALA A 205 6.34 22.00 -27.50
N GLU A 206 6.69 21.51 -26.31
CA GLU A 206 8.04 21.67 -25.74
C GLU A 206 9.01 20.57 -26.14
N PHE A 207 8.47 19.36 -26.31
CA PHE A 207 9.24 18.13 -26.48
C PHE A 207 8.74 17.36 -27.71
N GLY A 208 8.32 18.06 -28.78
CA GLY A 208 7.76 17.44 -30.00
C GLY A 208 8.59 16.30 -30.57
N GLN A 209 9.90 16.30 -30.31
CA GLN A 209 10.81 15.20 -30.66
C GLN A 209 10.60 13.92 -29.80
N ALA A 210 10.21 14.06 -28.53
CA ALA A 210 9.94 12.96 -27.61
C ALA A 210 8.57 12.29 -27.83
N VAL A 211 7.59 13.02 -28.38
CA VAL A 211 6.22 12.49 -28.59
C VAL A 211 6.15 11.55 -29.81
N SER A 212 6.89 11.86 -30.88
CA SER A 212 7.01 10.97 -32.05
C SER A 212 8.08 9.88 -31.88
N GLY A 213 8.75 9.86 -30.73
CA GLY A 213 9.71 8.85 -30.39
C GLY A 213 9.06 7.47 -30.29
N LYS A 214 9.11 6.72 -31.39
CA LYS A 214 9.61 5.33 -31.42
C LYS A 214 11.03 5.25 -30.83
N GLY A 215 11.31 6.01 -29.78
CA GLY A 215 12.42 5.80 -28.88
C GLY A 215 12.14 4.45 -28.25
N ALA A 216 12.65 3.43 -28.92
CA ALA A 216 13.03 2.17 -28.34
C ALA A 216 14.03 2.45 -27.22
N GLY A 217 13.60 3.12 -26.15
CA GLY A 217 13.87 2.58 -24.85
C GLY A 217 13.34 1.18 -24.95
N VAL A 218 14.25 0.25 -25.28
CA VAL A 218 14.03 -1.19 -25.22
C VAL A 218 13.28 -1.36 -23.92
N LYS A 219 11.96 -1.53 -24.02
CA LYS A 219 11.15 -2.03 -22.93
C LYS A 219 11.74 -3.41 -22.75
N ARG A 220 12.84 -3.51 -22.00
CA ARG A 220 13.13 -4.69 -21.20
C ARG A 220 11.82 -4.84 -20.47
N LYS A 221 11.00 -5.80 -20.92
CA LYS A 221 9.79 -6.18 -20.24
C LYS A 221 10.25 -6.37 -18.81
N ALA A 222 9.96 -5.39 -17.94
CA ALA A 222 9.85 -5.71 -16.53
C ALA A 222 8.86 -6.87 -16.52
N PRO A 223 9.26 -8.08 -16.08
CA PRO A 223 8.44 -9.25 -16.21
C PRO A 223 7.09 -8.94 -15.57
N SER A 224 6.08 -8.82 -16.42
CA SER A 224 4.69 -8.70 -16.01
C SER A 224 4.39 -9.93 -15.16
N THR A 225 4.27 -9.71 -13.86
CA THR A 225 3.92 -10.70 -12.83
C THR A 225 2.45 -11.16 -12.91
N ALA A 226 1.79 -10.96 -14.05
CA ALA A 226 0.42 -11.39 -14.33
C ALA A 226 0.31 -12.36 -15.52
N GLY A 227 1.41 -13.02 -15.91
CA GLY A 227 1.36 -14.21 -16.76
C GLY A 227 1.01 -15.46 -15.96
N PRO A 228 0.37 -16.49 -16.58
CA PRO A 228 0.17 -17.79 -15.94
C PRO A 228 1.54 -18.30 -15.49
N ALA A 229 1.61 -18.79 -14.26
CA ALA A 229 2.84 -19.29 -13.64
C ALA A 229 3.49 -20.35 -14.56
N VAL A 230 4.38 -19.90 -15.45
CA VAL A 230 5.30 -20.77 -16.15
C VAL A 230 6.17 -21.32 -15.04
N ALA A 231 6.12 -22.64 -14.88
CA ALA A 231 6.96 -23.35 -13.95
C ALA A 231 8.40 -22.89 -14.15
N LEU A 232 8.93 -22.15 -13.16
CA LEU A 232 10.36 -21.91 -13.03
C LEU A 232 10.98 -23.30 -12.88
N ALA A 233 11.43 -23.84 -14.00
CA ALA A 233 12.24 -25.03 -14.03
C ALA A 233 13.55 -24.72 -13.33
N ALA A 234 13.96 -25.64 -12.46
CA ALA A 234 15.14 -25.58 -11.59
C ALA A 234 16.48 -25.68 -12.35
N ASN A 235 16.62 -24.94 -13.45
CA ASN A 235 17.89 -24.79 -14.15
C ASN A 235 18.41 -23.38 -13.88
N GLY A 236 19.45 -23.30 -13.06
CA GLY A 236 19.98 -22.05 -12.49
C GLY A 236 20.09 -20.94 -13.53
N GLU A 237 19.31 -19.87 -13.36
CA GLU A 237 19.46 -18.68 -14.18
C GLU A 237 20.87 -18.10 -13.94
N PRO A 238 21.72 -18.03 -14.98
CA PRO A 238 23.13 -17.61 -14.86
C PRO A 238 23.31 -16.09 -14.64
N GLY A 239 22.36 -15.43 -13.97
CA GLY A 239 22.35 -13.98 -13.77
C GLY A 239 22.07 -13.54 -12.34
N HIS A 240 21.99 -14.47 -11.38
CA HIS A 240 21.80 -14.12 -9.98
C HIS A 240 23.10 -14.21 -9.20
N ASP A 241 23.49 -13.07 -8.61
CA ASP A 241 24.59 -12.96 -7.66
C ASP A 241 24.44 -14.05 -6.57
N PRO A 242 25.47 -14.87 -6.30
CA PRO A 242 25.42 -15.92 -5.27
C PRO A 242 24.96 -15.40 -3.90
N LYS A 243 25.24 -14.13 -3.56
CA LYS A 243 24.70 -13.52 -2.33
C LYS A 243 23.19 -13.41 -2.34
N THR A 244 22.59 -13.04 -3.47
CA THR A 244 21.14 -12.98 -3.63
C THR A 244 20.52 -14.38 -3.56
N ARG A 245 21.20 -15.40 -4.11
CA ARG A 245 20.78 -16.81 -3.98
C ARG A 245 20.82 -17.27 -2.52
N LEU A 246 21.91 -16.97 -1.80
CA LEU A 246 22.02 -17.30 -0.38
C LEU A 246 20.93 -16.60 0.45
N MET A 247 20.63 -15.32 0.19
CA MET A 247 19.54 -14.63 0.89
C MET A 247 18.17 -15.28 0.65
N LYS A 248 17.87 -15.73 -0.57
CA LYS A 248 16.63 -16.48 -0.88
C LYS A 248 16.63 -17.84 -0.18
N ALA A 249 17.77 -18.53 -0.16
CA ALA A 249 17.95 -19.79 0.57
C ALA A 249 17.72 -19.61 2.08
N SER A 250 18.28 -18.57 2.69
CA SER A 250 18.06 -18.25 4.10
C SER A 250 16.57 -18.00 4.41
N GLN A 251 15.83 -17.34 3.52
CA GLN A 251 14.36 -17.16 3.68
C GLN A 251 13.59 -18.48 3.62
N LEU A 252 14.06 -19.44 2.82
CA LEU A 252 13.48 -20.79 2.75
C LEU A 252 13.75 -21.58 4.04
N LEU A 253 15.00 -21.55 4.52
CA LEU A 253 15.43 -22.26 5.72
C LEU A 253 14.76 -21.73 7.00
N LEU A 254 14.61 -20.41 7.13
CA LEU A 254 14.02 -19.78 8.31
C LEU A 254 12.48 -19.73 8.28
N GLY A 255 11.87 -19.92 7.10
CA GLY A 255 10.42 -19.83 6.92
C GLY A 255 9.83 -18.42 7.13
N ARG A 256 10.67 -17.39 7.28
CA ARG A 256 10.31 -15.98 7.51
C ARG A 256 11.18 -15.06 6.64
N PRO A 257 10.80 -13.78 6.44
CA PRO A 257 11.70 -12.82 5.80
C PRO A 257 12.99 -12.65 6.60
N VAL A 258 14.12 -12.65 5.90
CA VAL A 258 15.45 -12.52 6.51
C VAL A 258 15.65 -11.10 7.01
N THR A 259 16.12 -10.94 8.26
CA THR A 259 16.42 -9.65 8.87
C THR A 259 17.90 -9.28 8.74
N LYS A 260 18.22 -7.99 8.91
CA LYS A 260 19.61 -7.52 8.81
C LYS A 260 20.44 -8.12 9.95
N GLY A 261 21.50 -8.86 9.60
CA GLY A 261 22.40 -9.51 10.55
C GLY A 261 22.19 -11.02 10.69
N GLU A 262 21.16 -11.60 10.06
CA GLU A 262 20.96 -13.07 10.10
C GLU A 262 21.93 -13.83 9.17
N VAL A 263 22.44 -13.18 8.13
CA VAL A 263 23.54 -13.71 7.30
C VAL A 263 24.77 -12.87 7.59
N VAL A 264 25.78 -13.48 8.20
CA VAL A 264 27.02 -12.81 8.62
C VAL A 264 28.15 -13.25 7.70
N TYR A 265 28.91 -12.28 7.20
CA TYR A 265 30.14 -12.53 6.45
C TYR A 265 31.32 -12.04 7.28
N ALA A 266 32.25 -12.94 7.59
CA ALA A 266 33.50 -12.62 8.26
C ALA A 266 34.64 -12.75 7.25
N THR A 267 35.31 -11.64 6.93
CA THR A 267 36.42 -11.62 5.97
C THR A 267 37.74 -11.46 6.68
N SER A 268 38.70 -12.35 6.39
CA SER A 268 40.08 -12.28 6.86
C SER A 268 41.06 -12.21 5.68
N PRO A 269 42.17 -11.45 5.80
CA PRO A 269 43.24 -11.49 4.81
C PRO A 269 43.98 -12.83 4.88
N VAL A 270 44.36 -13.39 3.73
CA VAL A 270 45.11 -14.66 3.67
C VAL A 270 46.56 -14.43 4.10
N GLU A 271 47.00 -15.15 5.13
CA GLU A 271 48.40 -15.16 5.57
C GLU A 271 49.30 -15.67 4.43
N GLY A 272 50.33 -14.91 4.08
CA GLY A 272 51.27 -15.25 3.00
C GLY A 272 50.97 -14.59 1.64
N SER A 273 49.78 -14.04 1.41
CA SER A 273 49.45 -13.33 0.15
C SER A 273 49.84 -11.84 0.17
N GLY A 274 50.56 -11.37 1.19
CA GLY A 274 50.89 -9.95 1.35
C GLY A 274 49.67 -9.03 1.44
N GLY A 275 48.53 -9.55 1.91
CA GLY A 275 47.27 -8.81 2.05
C GLY A 275 46.50 -8.56 0.75
N LYS A 276 46.94 -9.14 -0.39
CA LYS A 276 46.25 -8.97 -1.68
C LYS A 276 45.00 -9.82 -1.82
N GLN A 277 44.98 -10.99 -1.17
CA GLN A 277 43.83 -11.90 -1.20
C GLN A 277 43.09 -11.90 0.13
N GLN A 278 41.77 -11.96 0.04
CA GLN A 278 40.84 -12.02 1.15
C GLN A 278 40.02 -13.31 1.04
N VAL A 279 39.76 -13.94 2.18
CA VAL A 279 38.84 -15.07 2.28
C VAL A 279 37.69 -14.66 3.18
N SER A 280 36.48 -14.94 2.72
CA SER A 280 35.26 -14.71 3.51
C SER A 280 34.67 -16.03 3.97
N VAL A 281 34.10 -16.01 5.16
CA VAL A 281 33.32 -17.09 5.75
C VAL A 281 31.88 -16.60 5.92
N ALA A 282 30.92 -17.29 5.33
CA ALA A 282 29.50 -17.03 5.50
C ALA A 282 28.94 -17.90 6.63
N SER A 283 28.07 -17.34 7.48
CA SER A 283 27.34 -18.09 8.50
C SER A 283 25.89 -17.60 8.61
N ILE A 284 24.99 -18.50 9.02
CA ILE A 284 23.56 -18.20 9.26
C ILE A 284 23.22 -18.64 10.70
N PRO A 285 23.55 -17.83 11.73
CA PRO A 285 23.42 -18.25 13.12
C PRO A 285 21.99 -18.61 13.53
N ALA A 286 20.99 -18.03 12.86
CA ALA A 286 19.58 -18.32 13.14
C ALA A 286 19.11 -19.71 12.65
N HIS A 287 19.86 -20.34 11.73
CA HIS A 287 19.57 -21.68 11.22
C HIS A 287 20.44 -22.73 11.90
N ASP A 288 21.77 -22.53 11.85
CA ASP A 288 22.75 -23.38 12.51
C ASP A 288 23.93 -22.52 12.98
N PRO A 289 24.06 -22.29 14.30
CA PRO A 289 25.17 -21.51 14.87
C PRO A 289 26.55 -22.13 14.65
N SER A 290 26.63 -23.43 14.40
CA SER A 290 27.88 -24.17 14.21
C SER A 290 28.31 -24.24 12.75
N ALA A 291 27.38 -24.03 11.81
CA ALA A 291 27.67 -24.06 10.40
C ALA A 291 28.34 -22.75 9.94
N SER A 292 29.48 -22.91 9.28
CA SER A 292 30.18 -21.82 8.61
C SER A 292 30.77 -22.34 7.29
N TRP A 293 30.69 -21.52 6.25
CA TRP A 293 31.09 -21.91 4.90
C TRP A 293 32.15 -20.94 4.39
N GLN A 294 33.37 -21.42 4.27
CA GLN A 294 34.51 -20.64 3.80
C GLN A 294 34.59 -20.67 2.27
N GLY A 295 34.67 -19.50 1.65
CA GLY A 295 34.84 -19.35 0.21
C GLY A 295 36.30 -19.44 -0.22
N GLU A 296 36.52 -19.59 -1.53
CA GLU A 296 37.86 -19.48 -2.12
C GLU A 296 38.43 -18.05 -1.99
N PRO A 297 39.76 -17.91 -1.80
CA PRO A 297 40.42 -16.60 -1.76
C PRO A 297 40.17 -15.78 -3.02
N ALA A 298 39.93 -14.48 -2.86
CA ALA A 298 39.76 -13.55 -3.97
C ALA A 298 40.48 -12.22 -3.75
N ASP A 299 40.75 -11.50 -4.83
CA ASP A 299 41.45 -10.21 -4.79
C ASP A 299 40.59 -9.06 -4.25
N THR A 300 39.27 -9.24 -4.22
CA THR A 300 38.32 -8.23 -3.74
C THR A 300 37.37 -8.79 -2.68
N LEU A 301 37.05 -7.97 -1.68
CA LEU A 301 36.07 -8.29 -0.62
C LEU A 301 34.76 -8.84 -1.21
N LYS A 302 34.26 -8.20 -2.27
CA LYS A 302 32.99 -8.57 -2.91
C LYS A 302 33.06 -9.97 -3.53
N GLN A 303 34.18 -10.32 -4.17
CA GLN A 303 34.36 -11.66 -4.74
C GLN A 303 34.55 -12.72 -3.66
N ALA A 304 35.29 -12.42 -2.58
CA ALA A 304 35.47 -13.33 -1.46
C ALA A 304 34.12 -13.68 -0.80
N GLU A 305 33.26 -12.68 -0.58
CA GLU A 305 31.90 -12.87 -0.08
C GLU A 305 31.02 -13.69 -1.03
N ASN A 306 31.14 -13.45 -2.34
CA ASN A 306 30.41 -14.21 -3.36
C ASN A 306 30.83 -15.68 -3.39
N ASN A 307 32.14 -15.96 -3.30
CA ASN A 307 32.69 -17.31 -3.22
C ASN A 307 32.19 -18.05 -1.97
N ALA A 308 32.16 -17.37 -0.82
CA ALA A 308 31.63 -17.95 0.42
C ALA A 308 30.14 -18.26 0.31
N ALA A 309 29.36 -17.37 -0.32
CA ALA A 309 27.95 -17.57 -0.56
C ALA A 309 27.66 -18.74 -1.52
N GLU A 310 28.53 -18.95 -2.51
CA GLU A 310 28.44 -20.09 -3.44
C GLU A 310 28.69 -21.42 -2.74
N VAL A 311 29.73 -21.52 -1.91
CA VAL A 311 30.00 -22.71 -1.09
C VAL A 311 28.84 -23.01 -0.14
N ALA A 312 28.28 -21.98 0.50
CA ALA A 312 27.11 -22.12 1.37
C ALA A 312 25.88 -22.64 0.59
N CYS A 313 25.61 -22.10 -0.61
CA CYS A 313 24.50 -22.58 -1.44
C CYS A 313 24.69 -24.02 -1.90
N ALA A 314 25.92 -24.45 -2.21
CA ALA A 314 26.22 -25.82 -2.60
C ALA A 314 26.01 -26.79 -1.43
N ALA A 315 26.49 -26.44 -0.23
CA ALA A 315 26.31 -27.25 0.98
C ALA A 315 24.84 -27.37 1.41
N LEU A 316 24.03 -26.35 1.14
CA LEU A 316 22.60 -26.32 1.48
C LEU A 316 21.70 -26.84 0.33
N ALA A 317 22.27 -27.30 -0.78
CA ALA A 317 21.48 -27.66 -1.97
C ALA A 317 20.44 -28.75 -1.70
N ASP A 318 20.80 -29.79 -0.96
CA ASP A 318 19.91 -30.92 -0.65
C ASP A 318 18.75 -30.50 0.28
N THR A 319 19.03 -29.68 1.30
CA THR A 319 18.01 -29.19 2.23
C THR A 319 17.06 -28.20 1.54
N LEU A 320 17.59 -27.35 0.66
CA LEU A 320 16.81 -26.41 -0.13
C LEU A 320 15.89 -27.12 -1.12
N ALA A 321 16.35 -28.17 -1.80
CA ALA A 321 15.54 -28.94 -2.75
C ALA A 321 14.26 -29.50 -2.08
N ALA A 322 14.40 -30.09 -0.88
CA ALA A 322 13.26 -30.62 -0.13
C ALA A 322 12.25 -29.52 0.29
N LEU A 323 12.75 -28.35 0.74
CA LEU A 323 11.91 -27.23 1.15
C LEU A 323 11.20 -26.55 -0.03
N GLU A 324 11.86 -26.47 -1.19
CA GLU A 324 11.26 -25.92 -2.41
C GLU A 324 10.13 -26.82 -2.92
N GLU A 325 10.29 -28.14 -2.88
CA GLU A 325 9.22 -29.08 -3.20
C GLU A 325 8.01 -28.93 -2.26
N GLN A 326 8.26 -28.79 -0.96
CA GLN A 326 7.21 -28.57 0.03
C GLN A 326 6.44 -27.26 -0.22
N ARG A 327 7.14 -26.15 -0.50
CA ARG A 327 6.49 -24.87 -0.82
C ARG A 327 5.76 -24.92 -2.14
N LYS A 328 6.30 -25.59 -3.16
CA LYS A 328 5.64 -25.77 -4.45
C LYS A 328 4.35 -26.58 -4.30
N ALA A 329 4.36 -27.66 -3.51
CA ALA A 329 3.17 -28.45 -3.20
C ALA A 329 2.12 -27.62 -2.42
N LYS A 330 2.54 -26.87 -1.40
CA LYS A 330 1.65 -25.98 -0.62
C LYS A 330 1.03 -24.89 -1.50
N LYS A 331 1.83 -24.23 -2.34
CA LYS A 331 1.37 -23.20 -3.27
C LYS A 331 0.43 -23.77 -4.33
N ALA A 332 0.71 -24.96 -4.86
CA ALA A 332 -0.18 -25.65 -5.79
C ALA A 332 -1.53 -25.99 -5.15
N ARG A 333 -1.54 -26.45 -3.89
CA ARG A 333 -2.78 -26.70 -3.12
C ARG A 333 -3.58 -25.42 -2.90
N GLN A 334 -2.91 -24.35 -2.43
CA GLN A 334 -3.54 -23.05 -2.22
C GLN A 334 -4.08 -22.46 -3.53
N ALA A 335 -3.34 -22.59 -4.64
CA ALA A 335 -3.80 -22.14 -5.94
C ALA A 335 -5.05 -22.89 -6.41
N LYS A 336 -5.08 -24.22 -6.24
CA LYS A 336 -6.27 -25.05 -6.54
C LYS A 336 -7.48 -24.62 -5.72
N GLU A 337 -7.31 -24.47 -4.41
CA GLU A 337 -8.38 -24.04 -3.50
C GLU A 337 -8.90 -22.63 -3.85
N GLN A 338 -8.01 -21.70 -4.23
CA GLN A 338 -8.40 -20.36 -4.65
C GLN A 338 -9.15 -20.36 -5.99
N ILE A 339 -8.76 -21.22 -6.93
CA ILE A 339 -9.47 -21.38 -8.20
C ILE A 339 -10.88 -21.95 -7.95
N GLU A 340 -11.01 -22.96 -7.09
CA GLU A 340 -12.31 -23.53 -6.71
C GLU A 340 -13.20 -22.50 -6.00
N LYS A 341 -12.66 -21.75 -5.02
CA LYS A 341 -13.39 -20.66 -4.36
C LYS A 341 -13.85 -19.58 -5.35
N ARG A 342 -13.02 -19.23 -6.34
CA ARG A 342 -13.40 -18.25 -7.37
C ARG A 342 -14.47 -18.78 -8.31
N LYS A 343 -14.44 -20.07 -8.68
CA LYS A 343 -15.49 -20.71 -9.48
C LYS A 343 -16.83 -20.72 -8.73
N ALA A 344 -16.85 -21.20 -7.48
CA ALA A 344 -18.05 -21.23 -6.66
C ALA A 344 -18.69 -19.84 -6.47
N LYS A 345 -17.88 -18.80 -6.27
CA LYS A 345 -18.38 -17.41 -6.21
C LYS A 345 -18.95 -16.91 -7.53
N LYS A 346 -18.35 -17.29 -8.66
CA LYS A 346 -18.84 -16.90 -9.99
C LYS A 346 -20.18 -17.58 -10.31
N ASP A 347 -20.32 -18.86 -9.95
CA ASP A 347 -21.55 -19.61 -10.17
C ASP A 347 -22.69 -19.08 -9.28
N ALA A 348 -22.42 -18.78 -8.01
CA ALA A 348 -23.39 -18.15 -7.11
C ALA A 348 -23.83 -16.75 -7.59
N ALA A 349 -22.91 -15.94 -8.12
CA ALA A 349 -23.23 -14.62 -8.67
C ALA A 349 -23.99 -14.70 -10.01
N GLY A 350 -23.70 -15.70 -10.84
CA GLY A 350 -24.40 -15.94 -12.10
C GLY A 350 -25.88 -16.30 -11.92
N LEU A 351 -26.18 -17.15 -10.92
CA LEU A 351 -27.54 -17.52 -10.55
C LEU A 351 -28.35 -16.32 -10.03
N ALA A 352 -27.77 -15.51 -9.14
CA ALA A 352 -28.44 -14.32 -8.62
C ALA A 352 -28.71 -13.25 -9.70
N GLY A 353 -27.84 -13.14 -10.71
CA GLY A 353 -28.02 -12.20 -11.82
C GLY A 353 -29.14 -12.59 -12.80
N GLN A 354 -29.41 -13.89 -12.99
CA GLN A 354 -30.48 -14.36 -13.86
C GLN A 354 -31.88 -14.20 -13.25
N GLU A 355 -32.04 -14.41 -11.93
CA GLU A 355 -33.34 -14.20 -11.27
C GLU A 355 -33.75 -12.72 -11.24
N ALA A 356 -32.80 -11.81 -11.02
CA ALA A 356 -33.07 -10.37 -11.06
C ALA A 356 -33.42 -9.86 -12.47
N GLY A 357 -32.85 -10.46 -13.52
CA GLY A 357 -33.15 -10.12 -14.91
C GLY A 357 -34.53 -10.60 -15.38
N ALA A 358 -34.98 -11.77 -14.94
CA ALA A 358 -36.30 -12.32 -15.32
C ALA A 358 -37.46 -11.55 -14.67
N SER A 359 -37.29 -11.07 -13.42
CA SER A 359 -38.30 -10.27 -12.73
C SER A 359 -38.54 -8.89 -13.35
N ALA A 360 -37.54 -8.32 -14.04
CA ALA A 360 -37.64 -6.98 -14.63
C ALA A 360 -38.29 -6.97 -16.02
N PHE A 361 -38.42 -8.12 -16.69
CA PHE A 361 -39.03 -8.22 -18.03
C PHE A 361 -40.54 -8.52 -17.99
N VAL A 362 -41.10 -8.88 -16.83
CA VAL A 362 -42.52 -9.27 -16.67
C VAL A 362 -43.36 -8.18 -16.00
N SER A 363 -42.81 -6.98 -15.75
CA SER A 363 -43.53 -5.80 -15.24
C SER A 363 -43.55 -4.69 -16.29
#